data_AF-O74119-F1
#
_entry.id   AF-O74119-F1
#
_cell.length_a   1.000
_cell.length_b   1.000
_cell.length_c   1.000
_cell.angle_alpha   90.00
_cell.angle_beta   90.00
_cell.angle_gamma   90.00
#
_symmetry.space_group_name_H-M   'P 1'
#
loop_
_entity.id
_entity.type
_entity.pdbx_description
1 polymer ?
#
loop_
_entity_poly.entity_id
_entity_poly.type
_entity_poly.pdbx_seq_one_letter_code
_entity_poly.pdbx_strand_id
1 'polypeptide(L)' 'FFSAFGPLLQPNICVLLDVGTRPGYSSIYQLWKTFDRNPNVGGACGEIRTMLGPVFSYLMNPLVAA' A
#
# COMPACT_ATOMS: atom_id res chain seq x y z
N PHE A 1 8.32 -13.61 -6.69
CA PHE A 1 8.06 -12.17 -6.44
C PHE A 1 9.14 -11.47 -5.60
N PHE A 2 10.07 -12.18 -4.93
CA PHE A 2 11.18 -11.55 -4.18
C PHE A 2 12.56 -12.14 -4.51
N SER A 3 12.77 -12.62 -5.73
CA SER A 3 13.98 -13.40 -6.10
C SER A 3 15.26 -12.58 -6.27
N ALA A 4 15.19 -11.24 -6.18
CA ALA A 4 16.34 -10.35 -6.28
C ALA A 4 16.97 -10.12 -4.90
N PHE A 5 16.61 -9.02 -4.23
CA PHE A 5 17.21 -8.66 -2.94
C PHE A 5 16.62 -9.40 -1.74
N GLY A 6 15.50 -10.12 -1.90
CA GLY A 6 14.84 -10.86 -0.82
C GLY A 6 15.78 -11.84 -0.10
N PRO A 7 16.47 -12.75 -0.79
CA PRO A 7 17.43 -13.68 -0.18
C PRO A 7 18.61 -12.99 0.53
N LEU A 8 19.04 -11.81 0.06
CA LEU A 8 20.16 -11.07 0.65
C LEU A 8 19.74 -10.32 1.93
N LEU A 9 18.56 -9.70 1.91
CA LEU A 9 18.07 -8.87 3.01
C LEU A 9 17.37 -9.67 4.10
N GLN A 10 16.86 -10.86 3.78
CA GLN A 10 16.09 -11.74 4.68
C GLN A 10 15.04 -10.95 5.50
N PRO A 11 14.15 -10.18 4.85
CA PRO A 11 13.21 -9.33 5.57
C PRO A 11 12.16 -10.17 6.31
N ASN A 12 11.84 -9.78 7.55
CA ASN A 12 10.72 -10.38 8.29
C ASN A 12 9.37 -10.06 7.65
N ILE A 13 9.24 -8.88 7.05
CA ILE A 13 8.01 -8.38 6.44
C ILE A 13 8.37 -7.65 5.14
N CYS A 14 7.61 -7.91 4.08
CA CYS A 14 7.69 -7.17 2.81
C CYS A 14 6.39 -6.41 2.58
N VAL A 15 6.49 -5.13 2.18
CA VAL A 15 5.33 -4.30 1.80
C VAL A 15 5.40 -4.02 0.31
N LEU A 16 4.30 -4.27 -0.38
CA LEU A 16 4.15 -3.98 -1.81
C LEU A 16 3.48 -2.63 -1.98
N LEU A 17 4.08 -1.76 -2.77
CA LEU A 17 3.55 -0.43 -3.07
C LEU A 17 3.54 -0.25 -4.58
N ASP A 18 2.35 -0.03 -5.12
CA ASP A 18 2.17 0.20 -6.55
C ASP A 18 2.74 1.55 -6.96
N VAL A 19 3.34 1.59 -8.15
CA VAL A 19 3.85 2.83 -8.74
C VAL A 19 2.67 3.77 -8.99
N GLY A 20 2.78 5.00 -8.49
CA GLY A 20 1.71 6.00 -8.58
C GLY A 20 0.75 6.00 -7.39
N THR A 21 0.86 5.06 -6.44
CA THR A 21 0.08 5.11 -5.20
C THR A 21 0.79 5.96 -4.15
N ARG A 22 0.07 6.93 -3.58
CA ARG A 22 0.54 7.70 -2.43
C ARG A 22 0.08 7.02 -1.14
N PRO A 23 0.99 6.49 -0.30
CA PRO A 23 0.61 5.93 0.98
C PRO A 23 0.02 7.01 1.89
N GLY A 24 -1.04 6.67 2.62
CA GLY A 24 -1.56 7.51 3.70
C GLY A 24 -0.53 7.67 4.81
N TYR A 25 -0.59 8.76 5.56
CA TYR A 25 0.45 9.17 6.54
C TYR A 25 0.92 8.03 7.47
N SER A 26 0.00 7.21 7.97
CA SER A 26 0.31 6.08 8.88
C SER A 26 0.11 4.70 8.27
N SER A 27 -0.22 4.62 6.96
CA SER A 27 -0.66 3.37 6.32
C SER A 27 0.37 2.25 6.40
N ILE A 28 1.64 2.53 6.08
CA ILE A 28 2.74 1.55 6.14
C ILE A 28 2.98 1.09 7.57
N TYR A 29 2.95 2.03 8.54
CA TYR A 29 3.12 1.70 9.95
C TYR A 29 2.01 0.77 10.44
N GLN A 30 0.75 1.03 10.07
CA GLN A 30 -0.37 0.16 10.46
C GLN A 30 -0.26 -1.22 9.83
N LEU A 31 0.15 -1.33 8.56
CA LEU A 31 0.40 -2.63 7.91
C LEU A 31 1.46 -3.43 8.66
N TRP A 32 2.59 -2.81 8.98
CA TRP A 32 3.65 -3.45 9.77
C TRP A 32 3.17 -3.84 11.18
N LYS A 33 2.45 -2.95 11.86
CA LYS A 33 2.00 -3.16 13.25
C LYS A 33 1.05 -4.35 13.39
N THR A 34 0.35 -4.73 12.33
CA THR A 34 -0.50 -5.93 12.33
C THR A 34 0.31 -7.21 12.54
N PHE A 35 1.49 -7.33 11.93
CA PHE A 35 2.38 -8.49 12.11
C PHE A 35 3.03 -8.51 13.50
N ASP A 36 3.34 -7.33 14.05
CA ASP A 36 3.85 -7.19 15.42
C ASP A 36 2.81 -7.58 16.48
N ARG A 37 1.53 -7.25 16.24
CA ARG A 37 0.44 -7.55 17.19
C ARG A 37 -0.02 -9.00 17.17
N ASN A 38 0.05 -9.67 16.03
CA ASN A 38 -0.41 -11.04 15.89
C ASN A 38 0.58 -11.88 15.07
N PRO A 39 1.37 -12.75 15.73
CA PRO A 39 2.40 -13.54 15.06
C PRO A 39 1.84 -14.57 14.07
N ASN A 40 0.53 -14.86 14.10
CA ASN A 40 -0.11 -15.81 13.19
C ASN A 40 -0.63 -15.14 11.90
N VAL A 41 -0.42 -13.84 11.70
CA VAL A 41 -0.84 -13.13 10.49
C VAL A 41 0.16 -13.36 9.36
N GLY A 42 -0.31 -14.01 8.28
CA GLY A 42 0.49 -14.22 7.07
C GLY A 42 0.44 -13.08 6.05
N GLY A 43 -0.44 -12.09 6.24
CA GLY A 43 -0.60 -10.97 5.32
C GLY A 43 -1.56 -9.89 5.83
N ALA A 44 -1.36 -8.65 5.38
CA ALA A 44 -2.23 -7.51 5.66
C ALA A 44 -2.41 -6.67 4.40
N CYS A 45 -3.60 -6.09 4.21
CA CYS A 45 -3.91 -5.19 3.11
C CYS A 45 -4.55 -3.91 3.66
N GLY A 46 -4.17 -2.77 3.07
CA GLY A 46 -4.76 -1.47 3.37
C GLY A 46 -5.83 -1.11 2.34
N GLU A 47 -6.66 -0.14 2.66
CA GLU A 47 -7.60 0.41 1.69
C GLU A 47 -6.86 1.30 0.66
N ILE A 48 -7.20 1.13 -0.62
CA ILE A 48 -6.69 1.97 -1.71
C ILE A 48 -7.87 2.76 -2.27
N ARG A 49 -7.68 4.07 -2.47
CA ARG A 49 -8.68 4.97 -3.06
C ARG A 49 -8.04 5.86 -4.11
N THR A 50 -8.81 6.19 -5.13
CA THR A 50 -8.41 7.15 -6.16
C THR A 50 -8.42 8.56 -5.57
N MET A 51 -7.45 9.38 -5.99
CA MET A 51 -7.44 10.80 -5.64
C MET A 51 -8.42 11.51 -6.57
N LEU A 52 -9.46 12.14 -6.00
CA LEU A 52 -10.52 12.80 -6.79
C LEU A 52 -10.32 14.31 -6.94
N GLY A 53 -9.27 14.87 -6.32
CA GLY A 53 -9.00 16.30 -6.30
C GLY A 53 -9.96 17.08 -5.40
N PRO A 54 -9.71 18.39 -5.17
CA PRO A 54 -10.63 19.26 -4.45
C PRO A 54 -11.99 19.27 -5.13
N VAL A 55 -13.06 19.09 -4.36
CA VAL A 55 -14.46 19.11 -4.83
C VAL A 55 -14.68 18.20 -6.05
N PHE A 56 -14.05 17.01 -6.05
CA PHE A 56 -14.14 16.03 -7.14
C PHE A 56 -13.69 16.54 -8.53
N SER A 57 -12.88 17.59 -8.58
CA SER A 57 -12.44 18.22 -9.83
C SER A 57 -11.77 17.26 -10.82
N TYR A 58 -11.14 16.18 -10.36
CA TYR A 58 -10.52 15.21 -11.27
C TYR A 58 -11.52 14.32 -12.00
N LEU A 59 -12.77 14.22 -11.52
CA LEU A 59 -13.85 13.52 -12.24
C LEU A 59 -14.26 14.23 -13.54
N MET A 60 -13.85 15.47 -13.76
CA MET A 60 -14.04 16.15 -15.04
C MET A 60 -13.18 15.53 -16.15
N ASN A 61 -12.11 14.79 -15.81
CA ASN A 61 -11.32 14.04 -16.76
C ASN A 61 -11.96 12.66 -16.99
N PRO A 62 -12.43 12.34 -18.21
CA PRO A 62 -13.09 11.05 -18.48
C PRO A 62 -12.19 9.83 -18.26
N LEU A 63 -10.86 9.98 -18.27
CA LEU A 63 -9.93 8.89 -17.94
C LEU A 63 -9.86 8.57 -16.44
N VAL A 64 -10.19 9.55 -15.58
CA VAL A 64 -10.18 9.39 -14.12
C VAL A 64 -11.57 9.00 -13.59
N ALA A 65 -12.63 9.40 -14.31
CA ALA A 65 -14.01 9.13 -13.94
C ALA A 65 -14.56 7.77 -14.44
N ALA A 66 -13.91 7.16 -15.43
CA ALA A 66 -14.28 5.87 -16.00
C ALA A 66 -13.88 4.68 -15.10
#